data_AF-A0A7X6PUF2-F1
#
_entry.id   AF-A0A7X6PUF2-F1
#
_cell.length_a   1.000
_cell.length_b   1.000
_cell.length_c   1.000
_cell.angle_alpha   90.00
_cell.angle_beta   90.00
_cell.angle_gamma   90.00
#
_symmetry.space_group_name_H-M   'P 1'
#
loop_
_entity.id
_entity.type
_entity.pdbx_description
1 polymer ?
#
loop_
_entity_poly.entity_id
_entity_poly.type
_entity_poly.pdbx_seq_one_letter_code
_entity_poly.pdbx_strand_id
1 'polypeptide(L)'
;MFKKTMLLPCFFFMFSIMLFGNTGAKECGRDCLEKYMNRYMEAMLNNDPSLDLFARDCKFTENGVRLPLGGEGLWVGMSGIGTYKFYVPDIEAQQVAFIGTVREGAAGKDGKSPLAAVAIRLKIVNDKITEAEQLVIRSDANSTGGDQVGMSFPPTGESVEKLGKPHELYFQVIPENKRASREEMIRLPITILQGCRKMTARVITHSVMTATGLKTAYPAQMCRCLQGRSALTQRHQRCIQPPGDARSSLSQVS
;
A
#
# COMPACT_ATOMS: atom_id res chain seq x y z
N MET A 1 76.90 1.50 44.56
CA MET A 1 77.01 2.48 43.46
C MET A 1 77.42 1.74 42.18
N PHE A 2 76.93 2.22 41.01
CA PHE A 2 77.16 1.75 39.62
C PHE A 2 76.40 0.47 39.18
N LYS A 3 75.29 0.53 38.42
CA LYS A 3 75.00 0.91 37.01
C LYS A 3 75.24 -0.21 35.97
N LYS A 4 74.11 -0.77 35.47
CA LYS A 4 73.72 -1.20 34.11
C LYS A 4 74.74 -1.89 33.18
N THR A 5 74.38 -3.10 32.72
CA THR A 5 74.62 -3.55 31.33
C THR A 5 73.50 -4.47 30.83
N MET A 6 73.08 -4.19 29.61
CA MET A 6 72.04 -4.76 28.75
C MET A 6 72.50 -6.04 28.06
N LEU A 7 71.59 -7.00 27.74
CA LEU A 7 71.60 -7.82 26.50
C LEU A 7 70.33 -8.73 26.38
N LEU A 8 69.69 -8.61 25.22
CA LEU A 8 68.57 -9.36 24.62
C LEU A 8 69.09 -10.68 23.98
N PRO A 9 68.33 -11.78 23.85
CA PRO A 9 67.48 -12.06 22.66
C PRO A 9 66.09 -12.63 23.04
N CYS A 10 64.98 -12.14 22.46
CA CYS A 10 64.27 -12.71 21.29
C CYS A 10 63.73 -14.14 21.45
N PHE A 11 62.53 -14.34 20.88
CA PHE A 11 61.91 -15.64 20.55
C PHE A 11 61.03 -16.35 21.59
N PHE A 12 60.04 -15.66 22.15
CA PHE A 12 58.71 -16.28 22.26
C PHE A 12 57.68 -15.30 21.70
N PHE A 13 57.60 -15.34 20.38
CA PHE A 13 56.61 -14.64 19.59
C PHE A 13 55.24 -15.05 20.13
N MET A 14 54.56 -14.07 20.69
CA MET A 14 53.14 -14.06 21.02
C MET A 14 52.36 -14.84 19.95
N PHE A 15 51.97 -16.07 20.27
CA PHE A 15 50.93 -16.78 19.51
C PHE A 15 49.58 -16.21 19.98
N SER A 16 49.37 -14.92 19.71
CA SER A 16 48.06 -14.31 19.79
C SER A 16 47.31 -14.81 18.57
N ILE A 17 46.55 -15.89 18.76
CA ILE A 17 45.57 -16.37 17.79
C ILE A 17 44.55 -15.23 17.66
N MET A 18 44.76 -14.38 16.66
CA MET A 18 43.68 -13.59 16.11
C MET A 18 42.63 -14.59 15.61
N LEU A 19 41.58 -14.75 16.41
CA LEU A 19 40.28 -15.12 15.90
C LEU A 19 39.92 -14.05 14.87
N PHE A 20 40.22 -14.32 13.59
CA PHE A 20 39.56 -13.66 12.50
C PHE A 20 38.08 -14.04 12.62
N GLY A 21 37.34 -13.22 13.35
CA GLY A 21 35.89 -13.20 13.25
C GLY A 21 35.58 -13.02 11.77
N ASN A 22 34.98 -14.05 11.19
CA ASN A 22 34.48 -13.99 9.83
C ASN A 22 33.49 -12.83 9.76
N THR A 23 33.95 -11.67 9.32
CA THR A 23 33.09 -10.56 8.90
C THR A 23 32.59 -10.89 7.50
N GLY A 24 31.94 -12.05 7.36
CA GLY A 24 30.94 -12.19 6.32
C GLY A 24 29.94 -11.07 6.57
N ALA A 25 29.64 -10.28 5.53
CA ALA A 25 28.66 -9.21 5.59
C ALA A 25 27.49 -9.68 6.45
N LYS A 26 27.28 -9.04 7.60
CA LYS A 26 26.28 -9.46 8.56
C LYS A 26 24.95 -9.33 7.85
N GLU A 27 24.37 -10.45 7.42
CA GLU A 27 23.11 -10.45 6.69
C GLU A 27 22.09 -9.64 7.51
N CYS A 28 21.55 -8.58 6.91
CA CYS A 28 20.67 -7.64 7.60
C CYS A 28 19.35 -8.36 7.88
N GLY A 29 19.13 -8.74 9.15
CA GLY A 29 17.88 -9.34 9.62
C GLY A 29 16.73 -8.32 9.71
N ARG A 30 15.56 -8.75 10.23
CA ARG A 30 14.33 -7.92 10.31
C ARG A 30 14.56 -6.57 10.99
N ASP A 31 15.10 -6.56 12.21
CA ASP A 31 15.34 -5.34 12.99
C ASP A 31 16.32 -4.38 12.29
N CYS A 32 17.28 -4.92 11.53
CA CYS A 32 18.23 -4.13 10.77
C CYS A 32 17.53 -3.43 9.61
N LEU A 33 16.70 -4.15 8.85
CA LEU A 33 15.91 -3.61 7.74
C LEU A 33 14.90 -2.56 8.21
N GLU A 34 14.24 -2.78 9.34
CA GLU A 34 13.33 -1.80 9.93
C GLU A 34 14.05 -0.49 10.33
N LYS A 35 15.29 -0.58 10.83
CA LYS A 35 16.12 0.60 11.12
C LYS A 35 16.48 1.39 9.85
N TYR A 36 16.70 0.73 8.71
CA TYR A 36 16.89 1.45 7.44
C TYR A 36 15.64 2.24 7.04
N MET A 37 14.45 1.66 7.22
CA MET A 37 13.19 2.38 6.96
C MET A 37 13.03 3.58 7.90
N ASN A 38 13.33 3.43 9.19
CA ASN A 38 13.25 4.55 10.14
C ASN A 38 14.22 5.68 9.78
N ARG A 39 15.48 5.33 9.45
CA ARG A 39 16.48 6.31 8.98
C ARG A 39 16.06 6.97 7.68
N TYR A 40 15.41 6.25 6.76
CA TYR A 40 14.84 6.83 5.53
C TYR A 40 13.75 7.86 5.84
N MET A 41 12.83 7.56 6.75
CA MET A 41 11.75 8.49 7.13
C MET A 41 12.30 9.75 7.82
N GLU A 42 13.33 9.60 8.66
CA GLU A 42 14.04 10.72 9.30
C GLU A 42 14.81 11.56 8.28
N ALA A 43 15.52 10.91 7.35
CA ALA A 43 16.21 11.58 6.25
C ALA A 43 15.24 12.37 5.36
N MET A 44 14.08 11.79 5.05
CA MET A 44 13.03 12.46 4.27
C MET A 44 12.45 13.66 5.01
N LEU A 45 12.17 13.53 6.32
CA LEU A 45 11.65 14.63 7.14
C LEU A 45 12.65 15.79 7.25
N ASN A 46 13.94 15.49 7.34
CA ASN A 46 15.01 16.49 7.45
C ASN A 46 15.52 16.95 6.07
N ASN A 47 14.99 16.39 4.98
CA ASN A 47 15.47 16.57 3.62
C ASN A 47 16.99 16.35 3.47
N ASP A 48 17.51 15.27 4.07
CA ASP A 48 18.93 14.89 4.10
C ASP A 48 19.21 13.61 3.27
N PRO A 49 19.55 13.73 1.97
CA PRO A 49 19.91 12.60 1.13
C PRO A 49 21.40 12.19 1.26
N SER A 50 21.95 12.17 2.48
CA SER A 50 23.36 11.89 2.73
C SER A 50 23.84 10.54 2.16
N LEU A 51 25.07 10.54 1.62
CA LEU A 51 25.77 9.34 1.16
C LEU A 51 26.12 8.36 2.29
N ASP A 52 25.91 8.75 3.56
CA ASP A 52 26.02 7.84 4.71
C ASP A 52 24.90 6.80 4.75
N LEU A 53 23.75 7.12 4.16
CA LEU A 53 22.58 6.23 4.09
C LEU A 53 22.31 5.74 2.65
N PHE A 54 22.51 6.61 1.66
CA PHE A 54 22.15 6.34 0.27
C PHE A 54 23.37 6.02 -0.60
N ALA A 55 23.18 5.14 -1.57
CA ALA A 55 24.15 4.97 -2.65
C ALA A 55 24.13 6.18 -3.58
N ARG A 56 25.27 6.49 -4.21
CA ARG A 56 25.42 7.65 -5.11
C ARG A 56 24.44 7.62 -6.29
N ASP A 57 24.08 6.44 -6.75
CA ASP A 57 23.18 6.17 -7.87
C ASP A 57 21.79 5.67 -7.43
N CYS A 58 21.38 6.01 -6.19
CA CYS A 58 20.10 5.59 -5.64
C CYS A 58 18.92 5.93 -6.58
N LYS A 59 18.11 4.90 -6.87
CA LYS A 59 16.92 5.00 -7.71
C LYS A 59 15.69 5.34 -6.87
N PHE A 60 15.33 6.62 -6.87
CA PHE A 60 14.14 7.16 -6.23
C PHE A 60 12.96 7.35 -7.20
N THR A 61 11.79 6.85 -6.83
CA THR A 61 10.53 7.10 -7.55
C THR A 61 9.41 7.47 -6.59
N GLU A 62 8.56 8.43 -7.01
CA GLU A 62 7.31 8.76 -6.32
C GLU A 62 6.15 8.60 -7.30
N ASN A 63 5.11 7.85 -6.92
CA ASN A 63 3.91 7.62 -7.73
C ASN A 63 4.23 7.17 -9.18
N GLY A 64 5.25 6.33 -9.34
CA GLY A 64 5.70 5.80 -10.63
C GLY A 64 6.58 6.75 -11.46
N VAL A 65 6.87 7.96 -10.97
CA VAL A 65 7.73 8.94 -11.64
C VAL A 65 9.12 8.94 -11.01
N ARG A 66 10.17 8.91 -11.83
CA ARG A 66 11.57 9.05 -11.37
C ARG A 66 11.83 10.52 -11.02
N LEU A 67 12.23 10.76 -9.77
CA LEU A 67 12.58 12.08 -9.25
C LEU A 67 14.01 12.07 -8.69
N PRO A 68 14.68 13.24 -8.58
CA PRO A 68 15.90 13.34 -7.79
C PRO A 68 15.60 12.99 -6.33
N LEU A 69 16.55 12.32 -5.68
CA LEU A 69 16.45 12.02 -4.25
C LEU A 69 16.73 13.31 -3.46
N GLY A 70 15.78 13.71 -2.61
CA GLY A 70 15.84 14.98 -1.89
C GLY A 70 15.48 16.18 -2.78
N GLY A 71 14.74 17.13 -2.23
CA GLY A 71 14.41 18.38 -2.92
C GLY A 71 13.22 18.34 -3.90
N GLU A 72 12.53 17.20 -4.07
CA GLU A 72 11.27 17.12 -4.83
C GLU A 72 10.23 16.18 -4.18
N GLY A 73 8.96 16.32 -4.59
CA GLY A 73 7.87 15.48 -4.11
C GLY A 73 7.66 15.57 -2.60
N LEU A 74 7.37 14.44 -1.96
CA LEU A 74 7.14 14.38 -0.52
C LEU A 74 8.38 14.82 0.29
N TRP A 75 9.59 14.69 -0.24
CA TRP A 75 10.81 15.11 0.48
C TRP A 75 10.83 16.61 0.83
N VAL A 76 10.15 17.44 0.04
CA VAL A 76 10.01 18.88 0.33
C VAL A 76 8.76 19.17 1.15
N GLY A 77 7.70 18.40 0.91
CA GLY A 77 6.40 18.63 1.53
C GLY A 77 6.24 18.05 2.93
N MET A 78 7.06 17.08 3.31
CA MET A 78 6.89 16.34 4.55
C MET A 78 7.09 17.25 5.76
N SER A 79 6.07 17.31 6.60
CA SER A 79 6.06 18.11 7.84
C SER A 79 6.00 17.25 9.10
N GLY A 80 5.85 15.93 8.96
CA GLY A 80 5.90 15.01 10.09
C GLY A 80 5.69 13.55 9.72
N ILE A 81 5.98 12.68 10.68
CA ILE A 81 5.73 11.24 10.60
C ILE A 81 4.43 10.93 11.34
N GLY A 82 3.55 10.12 10.74
CA GLY A 82 2.31 9.66 11.36
C GLY A 82 2.53 8.55 12.38
N THR A 83 1.44 8.09 12.99
CA THR A 83 1.50 7.08 14.06
C THR A 83 1.36 5.66 13.55
N TYR A 84 0.65 5.44 12.44
CA TYR A 84 0.49 4.11 11.87
C TYR A 84 1.75 3.66 11.12
N LYS A 85 2.29 2.50 11.52
CA LYS A 85 3.53 1.93 10.97
C LYS A 85 3.38 0.43 10.79
N PHE A 86 3.56 -0.05 9.56
CA PHE A 86 3.56 -1.47 9.23
C PHE A 86 4.78 -1.81 8.39
N TYR A 87 5.68 -2.64 8.93
CA TYR A 87 6.90 -3.06 8.26
C TYR A 87 6.76 -4.48 7.73
N VAL A 88 7.23 -4.70 6.51
CA VAL A 88 7.31 -6.00 5.86
C VAL A 88 8.75 -6.20 5.37
N PRO A 89 9.67 -6.66 6.25
CA PRO A 89 11.05 -6.92 5.89
C PRO A 89 11.20 -8.27 5.16
N ASP A 90 11.89 -8.23 4.01
CA ASP A 90 12.31 -9.37 3.20
C ASP A 90 13.82 -9.56 3.37
N ILE A 91 14.18 -10.56 4.17
CA ILE A 91 15.57 -10.86 4.52
C ILE A 91 16.31 -11.47 3.32
N GLU A 92 15.63 -12.25 2.49
CA GLU A 92 16.28 -12.93 1.36
C GLU A 92 16.59 -11.94 0.24
N ALA A 93 15.64 -11.06 -0.07
CA ALA A 93 15.83 -10.04 -1.11
C ALA A 93 16.62 -8.81 -0.62
N GLN A 94 16.89 -8.70 0.68
CA GLN A 94 17.45 -7.51 1.34
C GLN A 94 16.63 -6.24 1.02
N GLN A 95 15.32 -6.35 1.24
CA GLN A 95 14.36 -5.27 1.00
C GLN A 95 13.45 -5.06 2.19
N VAL A 96 12.89 -3.87 2.31
CA VAL A 96 11.85 -3.59 3.30
C VAL A 96 10.74 -2.79 2.66
N ALA A 97 9.51 -3.31 2.78
CA ALA A 97 8.32 -2.55 2.49
C ALA A 97 7.75 -1.94 3.77
N PHE A 98 7.13 -0.79 3.64
CA PHE A 98 6.48 -0.05 4.71
C PHE A 98 5.14 0.48 4.23
N ILE A 99 4.11 0.31 5.05
CA ILE A 99 2.84 1.00 4.88
C ILE A 99 2.61 1.85 6.12
N GLY A 100 2.37 3.13 5.92
CA GLY A 100 2.23 4.06 7.03
C GLY A 100 1.59 5.36 6.63
N THR A 101 1.76 6.33 7.50
CA THR A 101 1.20 7.67 7.34
C THR A 101 2.27 8.72 7.58
N VAL A 102 2.14 9.83 6.87
CA VAL A 102 2.99 11.02 6.99
C VAL A 102 2.10 12.24 7.04
N ARG A 103 2.68 13.35 7.49
CA ARG A 103 2.07 14.67 7.39
C ARG A 103 2.77 15.47 6.30
N GLU A 104 1.99 16.20 5.53
CA GLU A 104 2.49 16.99 4.41
C GLU A 104 1.89 18.40 4.44
N GLY A 105 2.72 19.40 4.14
CA GLY A 105 2.30 20.80 4.06
C GLY A 105 2.14 21.49 5.41
N ALA A 106 1.59 22.69 5.36
CA ALA A 106 1.38 23.56 6.52
C ALA A 106 0.26 23.04 7.43
N ALA A 107 0.37 23.37 8.71
CA ALA A 107 -0.67 23.08 9.68
C ALA A 107 -1.97 23.81 9.32
N GLY A 108 -3.09 23.07 9.38
CA GLY A 108 -4.42 23.64 9.23
C GLY A 108 -4.87 24.44 10.45
N LYS A 109 -6.13 24.87 10.45
CA LYS A 109 -6.75 25.63 11.56
C LYS A 109 -6.75 24.87 12.90
N ASP A 110 -6.64 23.55 12.84
CA ASP A 110 -6.56 22.63 13.97
C ASP A 110 -5.12 22.41 14.47
N GLY A 111 -4.14 23.13 13.91
CA GLY A 111 -2.72 23.03 14.28
C GLY A 111 -2.04 21.77 13.76
N LYS A 112 -2.68 21.00 12.88
CA LYS A 112 -2.13 19.75 12.33
C LYS A 112 -2.03 19.85 10.82
N SER A 113 -0.89 19.42 10.27
CA SER A 113 -0.74 19.27 8.83
C SER A 113 -1.56 18.07 8.32
N PRO A 114 -2.13 18.14 7.10
CA PRO A 114 -2.85 17.04 6.46
C PRO A 114 -2.12 15.71 6.49
N LEU A 115 -2.86 14.60 6.59
CA LEU A 115 -2.31 13.26 6.54
C LEU A 115 -2.29 12.73 5.11
N ALA A 116 -1.19 12.09 4.72
CA ALA A 116 -1.10 11.27 3.53
C ALA A 116 -0.74 9.84 3.93
N ALA A 117 -1.30 8.85 3.22
CA ALA A 117 -0.85 7.47 3.36
C ALA A 117 0.34 7.22 2.44
N VAL A 118 1.30 6.42 2.88
CA VAL A 118 2.47 6.06 2.11
C VAL A 118 2.65 4.55 2.06
N ALA A 119 3.06 4.06 0.90
CA ALA A 119 3.63 2.72 0.74
C ALA A 119 5.04 2.87 0.16
N ILE A 120 6.05 2.40 0.88
CA ILE A 120 7.46 2.59 0.53
C ILE A 120 8.13 1.23 0.40
N ARG A 121 8.98 1.04 -0.60
CA ARG A 121 9.89 -0.10 -0.73
C ARG A 121 11.33 0.41 -0.82
N LEU A 122 12.20 -0.14 0.02
CA LEU A 122 13.63 0.13 0.00
C LEU A 122 14.40 -1.14 -0.38
N LYS A 123 15.48 -0.97 -1.13
CA LYS A 123 16.47 -2.04 -1.38
C LYS A 123 17.82 -1.67 -0.79
N ILE A 124 18.36 -2.57 0.01
CA ILE A 124 19.63 -2.38 0.71
C ILE A 124 20.70 -3.25 0.04
N VAL A 125 21.80 -2.62 -0.36
CA VAL A 125 22.97 -3.32 -0.92
C VAL A 125 24.21 -2.65 -0.34
N ASN A 126 25.15 -3.46 0.18
CA ASN A 126 26.40 -2.97 0.78
C ASN A 126 26.15 -1.86 1.84
N ASP A 127 25.19 -2.10 2.74
CA ASP A 127 24.78 -1.17 3.79
C ASP A 127 24.30 0.21 3.33
N LYS A 128 23.83 0.30 2.08
CA LYS A 128 23.29 1.53 1.48
C LYS A 128 21.93 1.27 0.84
N ILE A 129 21.08 2.29 0.88
CA ILE A 129 19.83 2.29 0.11
C ILE A 129 20.19 2.56 -1.35
N THR A 130 19.89 1.60 -2.22
CA THR A 130 20.14 1.67 -3.68
C THR A 130 18.88 1.92 -4.48
N GLU A 131 17.71 1.55 -3.96
CA GLU A 131 16.41 1.84 -4.55
C GLU A 131 15.45 2.28 -3.45
N ALA A 132 14.67 3.32 -3.74
CA ALA A 132 13.59 3.84 -2.90
C ALA A 132 12.38 4.13 -3.79
N GLU A 133 11.33 3.36 -3.61
CA GLU A 133 10.08 3.52 -4.35
C GLU A 133 8.97 3.87 -3.38
N GLN A 134 8.25 4.95 -3.63
CA GLN A 134 7.14 5.36 -2.78
C GLN A 134 5.88 5.69 -3.57
N LEU A 135 4.75 5.25 -3.02
CA LEU A 135 3.42 5.70 -3.39
C LEU A 135 2.91 6.61 -2.30
N VAL A 136 2.48 7.81 -2.68
CA VAL A 136 1.95 8.83 -1.77
C VAL A 136 0.49 9.06 -2.14
N ILE A 137 -0.41 8.64 -1.26
CA ILE A 137 -1.85 8.76 -1.43
C ILE A 137 -2.33 9.97 -0.61
N ARG A 138 -2.56 11.08 -1.32
CA ARG A 138 -3.12 12.33 -0.78
C ARG A 138 -4.65 12.29 -0.85
N SER A 139 -5.33 13.01 0.03
CA SER A 139 -6.81 12.96 0.15
C SER A 139 -7.54 13.52 -1.07
N ASP A 140 -6.91 14.45 -1.76
CA ASP A 140 -7.32 15.13 -3.00
C ASP A 140 -6.85 14.40 -4.26
N ALA A 141 -5.98 13.40 -4.12
CA ALA A 141 -5.68 12.46 -5.20
C ALA A 141 -6.81 11.44 -5.31
N ASN A 142 -7.85 11.78 -6.09
CA ASN A 142 -8.72 10.79 -6.72
C ASN A 142 -7.80 9.80 -7.47
N SER A 143 -7.50 8.67 -6.83
CA SER A 143 -6.59 7.64 -7.35
C SER A 143 -7.14 6.94 -8.60
N THR A 144 -8.33 7.34 -9.03
CA THR A 144 -8.96 7.02 -10.30
C THR A 144 -9.08 8.32 -11.08
N GLY A 145 -8.28 8.52 -12.14
CA GLY A 145 -8.30 9.69 -13.03
C GLY A 145 -9.60 9.79 -13.85
N GLY A 146 -10.74 9.90 -13.18
CA GLY A 146 -12.06 10.00 -13.77
C GLY A 146 -13.01 10.69 -12.80
N ASP A 147 -13.92 11.46 -13.39
CA ASP A 147 -15.01 12.17 -12.76
C ASP A 147 -16.00 11.14 -12.15
N GLN A 148 -15.64 10.53 -11.02
CA GLN A 148 -16.46 9.52 -10.35
C GLN A 148 -17.50 10.24 -9.49
N VAL A 149 -18.57 10.67 -10.15
CA VAL A 149 -19.80 11.13 -9.51
C VAL A 149 -20.34 10.01 -8.61
N GLY A 150 -20.20 10.16 -7.30
CA GLY A 150 -20.98 9.40 -6.30
C GLY A 150 -20.24 8.41 -5.41
N MET A 151 -18.93 8.17 -5.59
CA MET A 151 -18.14 7.33 -4.67
C MET A 151 -17.06 8.16 -3.99
N SER A 152 -17.42 8.83 -2.89
CA SER A 152 -16.43 9.46 -2.01
C SER A 152 -15.83 8.38 -1.12
N PHE A 153 -14.67 7.85 -1.50
CA PHE A 153 -13.86 7.09 -0.55
C PHE A 153 -13.39 8.03 0.58
N PRO A 154 -13.32 7.55 1.83
CA PRO A 154 -12.77 8.37 2.89
C PRO A 154 -11.29 8.69 2.58
N PRO A 155 -10.79 9.85 3.03
CA PRO A 155 -9.37 10.18 2.93
C PRO A 155 -8.49 9.05 3.46
N THR A 156 -7.56 8.57 2.62
CA THR A 156 -6.81 7.33 2.91
C THR A 156 -5.86 7.53 4.07
N GLY A 157 -5.17 8.68 4.16
CA GLY A 157 -4.24 8.99 5.26
C GLY A 157 -4.91 8.90 6.63
N GLU A 158 -6.06 9.56 6.79
CA GLU A 158 -6.86 9.58 8.00
C GLU A 158 -7.45 8.21 8.34
N SER A 159 -7.88 7.47 7.31
CA SER A 159 -8.45 6.13 7.48
C SER A 159 -7.39 5.14 7.99
N VAL A 160 -6.17 5.20 7.44
CA VAL A 160 -5.05 4.36 7.88
C VAL A 160 -4.57 4.77 9.27
N GLU A 161 -4.44 6.08 9.53
CA GLU A 161 -4.04 6.59 10.86
C GLU A 161 -5.00 6.11 11.95
N LYS A 162 -6.31 6.08 11.68
CA LYS A 162 -7.34 5.63 12.61
C LYS A 162 -7.23 4.15 12.98
N LEU A 163 -6.58 3.31 12.16
CA LEU A 163 -6.34 1.91 12.50
C LEU A 163 -5.41 1.77 13.71
N GLY A 164 -4.56 2.78 13.96
CA GLY A 164 -3.65 2.83 15.10
C GLY A 164 -2.46 1.87 14.96
N LYS A 165 -2.72 0.56 15.07
CA LYS A 165 -1.69 -0.49 14.91
C LYS A 165 -2.10 -1.53 13.85
N PRO A 166 -1.13 -2.15 13.15
CA PRO A 166 -1.44 -3.25 12.24
C PRO A 166 -2.09 -4.42 12.98
N HIS A 167 -2.94 -5.16 12.27
CA HIS A 167 -3.59 -6.35 12.82
C HIS A 167 -2.55 -7.42 13.19
N GLU A 168 -2.71 -8.05 14.35
CA GLU A 168 -1.70 -8.96 14.92
C GLU A 168 -1.40 -10.18 14.03
N LEU A 169 -2.40 -10.63 13.25
CA LEU A 169 -2.23 -11.70 12.26
C LEU A 169 -1.13 -11.42 11.23
N TYR A 170 -0.83 -10.15 10.91
CA TYR A 170 0.21 -9.83 9.93
C TYR A 170 1.63 -10.18 10.41
N PHE A 171 1.82 -10.33 11.72
CA PHE A 171 3.11 -10.68 12.32
C PHE A 171 3.27 -12.19 12.54
N GLN A 172 2.22 -12.98 12.29
CA GLN A 172 2.24 -14.42 12.49
C GLN A 172 2.84 -15.11 11.26
N VAL A 173 3.92 -15.86 11.48
CA VAL A 173 4.51 -16.68 10.42
C VAL A 173 3.61 -17.88 10.17
N ILE A 174 3.18 -18.04 8.91
CA ILE A 174 2.47 -19.25 8.48
C ILE A 174 3.49 -20.41 8.49
N PRO A 175 3.25 -21.48 9.28
CA PRO A 175 4.10 -22.66 9.30
C PRO A 175 4.27 -23.24 7.89
N GLU A 176 5.45 -23.75 7.55
CA GLU A 176 5.76 -24.21 6.19
C GLU A 176 4.76 -25.23 5.66
N ASN A 177 4.35 -26.19 6.50
CA ASN A 177 3.36 -27.21 6.15
C ASN A 177 1.92 -26.68 5.95
N LYS A 178 1.67 -25.40 6.27
CA LYS A 178 0.39 -24.71 6.06
C LYS A 178 0.46 -23.66 4.95
N ARG A 179 1.63 -23.43 4.35
CA ARG A 179 1.78 -22.49 3.23
C ARG A 179 1.16 -23.10 1.98
N ALA A 180 0.41 -22.29 1.24
CA ALA A 180 -0.13 -22.71 -0.05
C ALA A 180 1.02 -23.00 -1.03
N SER A 181 0.88 -24.06 -1.83
CA SER A 181 1.78 -24.33 -2.94
C SER A 181 1.69 -23.22 -4.00
N ARG A 182 2.73 -23.09 -4.83
CA ARG A 182 2.73 -22.15 -5.96
C ARG A 182 1.55 -22.43 -6.89
N GLU A 183 1.27 -23.71 -7.14
CA GLU A 183 0.18 -24.19 -7.99
C GLU A 183 -1.19 -23.80 -7.42
N GLU A 184 -1.38 -23.90 -6.10
CA GLU A 184 -2.61 -23.46 -5.42
C GLU A 184 -2.77 -21.95 -5.46
N MET A 185 -1.71 -21.18 -5.22
CA MET A 185 -1.73 -19.71 -5.32
C MET A 185 -2.01 -19.22 -6.74
N ILE A 186 -1.66 -19.96 -7.78
CA ILE A 186 -2.03 -19.64 -9.16
C ILE A 186 -3.51 -19.97 -9.42
N ARG A 187 -4.01 -21.08 -8.89
CA ARG A 187 -5.39 -21.55 -9.12
C ARG A 187 -6.45 -20.65 -8.46
N LEU A 188 -6.17 -20.16 -7.25
CA LEU A 188 -7.15 -19.42 -6.44
C LEU A 188 -7.63 -18.09 -7.08
N PRO A 189 -6.73 -17.19 -7.52
CA PRO A 189 -7.10 -15.92 -8.14
C PRO A 189 -7.88 -16.10 -9.44
N ILE A 190 -7.51 -17.08 -10.27
CA ILE A 190 -8.25 -17.42 -11.50
C ILE A 190 -9.69 -17.79 -11.15
N THR A 191 -9.90 -18.56 -10.10
CA THR A 191 -11.23 -18.99 -9.65
C THR A 191 -12.05 -17.81 -9.14
N ILE A 192 -11.45 -16.91 -8.34
CA ILE A 192 -12.12 -15.68 -7.86
C ILE A 192 -12.51 -14.78 -9.04
N LEU A 193 -11.59 -14.53 -9.98
CA LEU A 193 -11.86 -13.69 -11.15
C LEU A 193 -12.91 -14.31 -12.08
N GLN A 194 -12.86 -15.62 -12.30
CA GLN A 194 -13.91 -16.34 -13.02
C GLN A 194 -15.26 -16.26 -12.27
N GLY A 195 -15.25 -16.36 -10.95
CA GLY A 195 -16.42 -16.15 -10.10
C GLY A 195 -17.01 -14.76 -10.26
N CYS A 196 -16.20 -13.71 -10.19
CA CYS A 196 -16.62 -12.33 -10.43
C CYS A 196 -17.21 -12.13 -11.85
N ARG A 197 -16.63 -12.74 -12.88
CA ARG A 197 -17.17 -12.73 -14.26
C ARG A 197 -18.51 -13.47 -14.38
N LYS A 198 -18.67 -14.61 -13.70
CA LYS A 198 -19.93 -15.37 -13.70
C LYS A 198 -21.03 -14.64 -12.92
N MET A 199 -20.67 -13.94 -11.85
CA MET A 199 -21.62 -13.17 -11.04
C MET A 199 -22.15 -11.94 -11.80
N THR A 200 -21.32 -11.27 -12.61
CA THR A 200 -21.76 -10.21 -13.52
C THR A 200 -22.72 -10.74 -14.61
N ALA A 201 -22.44 -11.92 -15.19
CA ALA A 201 -23.35 -12.54 -16.15
C ALA A 201 -24.72 -12.93 -15.54
N ARG A 202 -24.73 -13.39 -14.28
CA ARG A 202 -25.96 -13.77 -13.56
C ARG A 202 -26.86 -12.58 -13.21
N VAL A 203 -26.28 -11.40 -12.97
CA VAL A 203 -27.03 -10.15 -12.76
C VAL A 203 -27.67 -9.65 -14.05
N ILE A 204 -26.99 -9.82 -15.19
CA ILE A 204 -27.54 -9.45 -16.50
C ILE A 204 -28.71 -10.36 -16.88
N THR A 205 -28.60 -11.68 -16.70
CA THR A 205 -29.71 -12.60 -17.03
C THR A 205 -30.93 -12.40 -16.15
N HIS A 206 -30.76 -12.09 -14.85
CA HIS A 206 -31.89 -11.74 -13.99
C HIS A 206 -32.56 -10.43 -14.44
N SER A 207 -31.78 -9.40 -14.81
CA SER A 207 -32.32 -8.12 -15.27
C SER A 207 -33.09 -8.26 -16.59
N VAL A 208 -32.62 -9.11 -17.51
CA VAL A 208 -33.30 -9.39 -18.79
C VAL A 208 -34.58 -10.22 -18.60
N MET A 209 -34.62 -11.14 -17.62
CA MET A 209 -35.84 -11.88 -17.29
C MET A 209 -36.91 -11.00 -16.61
N THR A 210 -36.53 -10.05 -15.74
CA THR A 210 -37.51 -9.09 -15.19
C THR A 210 -38.04 -8.12 -16.24
N ALA A 211 -37.28 -7.82 -17.29
CA ALA A 211 -37.72 -6.96 -18.39
C ALA A 211 -38.63 -7.67 -19.42
N THR A 212 -38.66 -9.01 -19.45
CA THR A 212 -39.43 -9.80 -20.44
C THR A 212 -40.63 -10.53 -19.86
N GLY A 213 -40.94 -10.36 -18.57
CA GLY A 213 -42.22 -10.76 -18.00
C GLY A 213 -42.49 -12.27 -17.91
N LEU A 214 -41.50 -13.14 -18.14
CA LEU A 214 -41.66 -14.58 -17.93
C LEU A 214 -41.58 -14.90 -16.42
N LYS A 215 -42.76 -15.08 -15.81
CA LYS A 215 -42.90 -15.63 -14.46
C LYS A 215 -42.72 -17.16 -14.52
N THR A 216 -41.62 -17.67 -13.98
CA THR A 216 -41.60 -19.03 -13.43
C THR A 216 -41.50 -18.93 -11.91
N ALA A 217 -42.52 -19.46 -11.25
CA ALA A 217 -42.65 -19.54 -9.80
C ALA A 217 -41.67 -20.56 -9.21
N TYR A 218 -40.92 -20.19 -8.16
CA TYR A 218 -40.50 -21.01 -7.00
C TYR A 218 -39.77 -20.08 -5.99
N PRO A 219 -39.67 -20.43 -4.69
CA PRO A 219 -40.10 -19.57 -3.60
C PRO A 219 -38.95 -18.74 -3.02
N ALA A 220 -39.34 -17.59 -2.49
CA ALA A 220 -38.48 -16.73 -1.70
C ALA A 220 -38.00 -17.44 -0.43
N GLN A 221 -36.70 -17.68 -0.30
CA GLN A 221 -36.07 -17.76 1.01
C GLN A 221 -34.60 -17.32 0.90
N MET A 222 -34.23 -16.43 1.81
CA MET A 222 -32.90 -15.81 2.01
C MET A 222 -32.48 -14.74 1.01
N CYS A 223 -32.91 -13.50 1.28
CA CYS A 223 -32.01 -12.35 1.42
C CYS A 223 -32.79 -11.17 2.01
N ARG A 224 -33.10 -11.28 3.30
CA ARG A 224 -33.58 -10.14 4.10
C ARG A 224 -32.37 -9.49 4.74
N CYS A 225 -31.73 -8.56 4.01
CA CYS A 225 -30.86 -7.51 4.56
C CYS A 225 -30.59 -6.53 3.42
N LEU A 226 -31.29 -5.39 3.46
CA LEU A 226 -31.01 -4.09 2.82
C LEU A 226 -32.33 -3.38 2.46
N GLN A 227 -33.17 -3.17 3.47
CA GLN A 227 -34.16 -2.10 3.44
C GLN A 227 -34.09 -1.35 4.77
N GLY A 228 -33.01 -0.58 4.93
CA GLY A 228 -33.01 0.57 5.83
C GLY A 228 -33.82 1.67 5.18
N ARG A 229 -35.04 1.88 5.69
CA ARG A 229 -35.94 2.96 5.30
C ARG A 229 -35.29 4.31 5.61
N SER A 230 -35.16 5.18 4.61
CA SER A 230 -35.23 6.62 4.80
C SER A 230 -36.53 7.08 4.16
N ALA A 231 -37.52 7.36 5.01
CA ALA A 231 -38.74 8.04 4.61
C ALA A 231 -38.52 9.53 4.85
N LEU A 232 -38.34 10.31 3.78
CA LEU A 232 -38.59 11.77 3.74
C LEU A 232 -38.24 12.30 2.35
N THR A 233 -39.15 12.15 1.38
CA THR A 233 -39.49 13.15 0.34
C THR A 233 -40.49 12.54 -0.66
N GLN A 234 -41.77 12.55 -0.27
CA GLN A 234 -42.85 12.54 -1.26
C GLN A 234 -43.10 13.98 -1.69
N ARG A 235 -42.85 14.30 -2.97
CA ARG A 235 -43.81 14.98 -3.86
C ARG A 235 -43.12 15.51 -5.11
N HIS A 236 -43.83 15.33 -6.23
CA HIS A 236 -43.60 15.91 -7.55
C HIS A 236 -42.44 15.35 -8.36
N GLN A 237 -42.74 14.31 -9.14
CA GLN A 237 -42.22 14.25 -10.50
C GLN A 237 -43.35 13.81 -11.45
N ARG A 238 -43.79 14.80 -12.22
CA ARG A 238 -44.65 14.68 -13.40
C ARG A 238 -44.04 13.64 -14.34
N CYS A 239 -44.87 12.71 -14.81
CA CYS A 239 -44.51 11.83 -15.92
C CYS A 239 -44.17 12.68 -17.15
N ILE A 240 -42.92 12.61 -17.63
CA ILE A 240 -42.57 13.02 -18.99
C ILE A 240 -42.71 11.75 -19.83
N GLN A 241 -43.69 11.74 -20.74
CA GLN A 241 -43.82 10.64 -21.70
C GLN A 241 -42.75 10.77 -22.80
N PRO A 242 -42.16 9.66 -23.26
CA PRO A 242 -41.29 9.65 -24.43
C PRO A 242 -42.11 9.74 -25.73
N PRO A 243 -41.55 10.30 -26.82
CA PRO A 243 -42.24 10.39 -28.11
C PRO A 243 -42.35 9.00 -28.73
N GLY A 244 -43.57 8.64 -29.15
CA GLY A 244 -43.86 7.38 -29.82
C GLY A 244 -43.48 7.42 -31.29
N ASP A 245 -42.89 6.33 -31.78
CA ASP A 245 -42.65 6.10 -33.20
C ASP A 245 -43.40 4.87 -33.71
N ALA A 246 -43.88 5.04 -34.95
CA ALA A 246 -44.24 4.06 -35.97
C ALA A 246 -45.63 3.39 -35.95
N ARG A 247 -46.47 3.91 -36.87
CA ARG A 247 -47.19 3.22 -37.97
C ARG A 247 -47.92 1.90 -37.66
N SER A 248 -49.23 1.86 -37.95
CA SER A 248 -49.75 1.43 -39.26
C SER A 248 -51.26 1.15 -39.23
N SER A 249 -51.94 1.49 -40.35
CA SER A 249 -53.19 0.89 -40.86
C SER A 249 -54.48 1.24 -40.06
N LEU A 250 -55.64 1.63 -40.61
CA LEU A 250 -56.32 1.39 -41.88
C LEU A 250 -57.47 2.42 -42.10
N SER A 251 -57.83 2.58 -43.38
CA SER A 251 -59.14 2.90 -43.96
C SER A 251 -59.82 4.27 -43.74
N GLN A 252 -59.94 4.99 -44.85
CA GLN A 252 -60.95 6.00 -45.18
C GLN A 252 -62.38 5.52 -44.91
N VAL A 253 -63.27 6.41 -44.44
CA VAL A 253 -64.69 6.53 -44.88
C VAL A 253 -65.17 7.96 -44.58
N SER A 254 -65.65 8.64 -45.63
CA SER A 254 -66.45 9.89 -45.69
C SER A 254 -65.79 11.22 -45.32
#